data_AF-A0A952TF53-F1
#
_entry.id   AF-A0A952TF53-F1
#
_cell.length_a   1.000
_cell.length_b   1.000
_cell.length_c   1.000
_cell.angle_alpha   90.00
_cell.angle_beta   90.00
_cell.angle_gamma   90.00
#
_symmetry.space_group_name_H-M   'P 1'
#
loop_
_entity.id
_entity.type
_entity.pdbx_description
1 polymer ?
#
loop_
_entity_poly.entity_id
_entity_poly.type
_entity_poly.pdbx_seq_one_letter_code
_entity_poly.pdbx_strand_id
1 'polypeptide(L)'
;MNGLNRVLVPAVIAALLLSGCSEGMKSSAIEGGSSNVESGSGVGGINDGRNPMDQVDMKGYVSEGAYQSVKSVDIDKVAGELIVRLPLGMDATIAVGGGSIPQLPGVTFGTEFGADGNAYFTVRIPLRYVLRGVTGLPSTTTLPNGRPLPKMPAGEYPSVAFTINSKNTDRKFHLYLGVDAVGLYVESKWLSCGNSPICLDYLEAPIKNEQRNKVLGYLTLMLGRGQTAGGFFVSTIVPPEIAKILDEYFLD
;
A
#
# COMPACT_ATOMS: atom_id res chain seq x y z
N MET A 1 -56.42 32.86 0.12
CA MET A 1 -56.82 31.44 0.20
C MET A 1 -55.56 30.62 0.30
N ASN A 2 -55.38 29.97 1.44
CA ASN A 2 -54.19 29.21 1.83
C ASN A 2 -54.20 27.83 1.15
N GLY A 3 -53.08 27.43 0.55
CA GLY A 3 -52.86 26.10 -0.02
C GLY A 3 -51.56 25.51 0.50
N LEU A 4 -51.61 25.01 1.74
CA LEU A 4 -50.55 24.29 2.42
C LEU A 4 -50.44 22.88 1.81
N ASN A 5 -49.34 22.54 1.14
CA ASN A 5 -49.02 21.14 0.83
C ASN A 5 -47.68 20.76 1.46
N ARG A 6 -47.81 20.16 2.65
CA ARG A 6 -46.78 19.38 3.33
C ARG A 6 -46.58 18.08 2.54
N VAL A 7 -45.37 17.84 2.03
CA VAL A 7 -44.97 16.51 1.56
C VAL A 7 -43.96 15.94 2.53
N LEU A 8 -44.23 14.68 2.89
CA LEU A 8 -43.62 13.92 3.96
C LEU A 8 -42.15 13.59 3.73
N VAL A 9 -41.39 13.66 4.82
CA VAL A 9 -40.09 13.04 5.03
C VAL A 9 -40.29 11.53 5.20
N PRO A 10 -39.64 10.65 4.43
CA PRO A 10 -39.37 9.30 4.87
C PRO A 10 -38.01 9.28 5.58
N ALA A 11 -38.06 9.18 6.90
CA ALA A 11 -36.95 8.72 7.72
C ALA A 11 -36.83 7.20 7.54
N VAL A 12 -35.68 6.71 7.08
CA VAL A 12 -35.34 5.28 7.08
C VAL A 12 -34.05 5.06 7.86
N ILE A 13 -34.26 4.74 9.13
CA ILE A 13 -33.69 3.64 9.94
C ILE A 13 -32.21 3.25 9.68
N ALA A 14 -31.39 3.69 10.65
CA ALA A 14 -30.39 2.95 11.44
C ALA A 14 -29.76 1.65 10.90
N ALA A 15 -28.43 1.75 10.73
CA ALA A 15 -27.37 0.92 11.32
C ALA A 15 -27.50 -0.61 11.27
N LEU A 16 -26.51 -1.26 10.64
CA LEU A 16 -25.88 -2.50 11.11
C LEU A 16 -24.67 -2.84 10.21
N LEU A 17 -23.53 -3.17 10.85
CA LEU A 17 -22.29 -3.79 10.32
C LEU A 17 -21.38 -2.81 9.53
N LEU A 18 -20.16 -2.47 9.94
CA LEU A 18 -19.06 -3.35 10.34
C LEU A 18 -18.08 -2.60 11.28
N SER A 19 -18.15 -2.85 12.59
CA SER A 19 -16.98 -2.67 13.46
C SER A 19 -16.15 -3.96 13.41
N GLY A 20 -15.57 -4.22 12.25
CA GLY A 20 -14.43 -5.11 12.16
C GLY A 20 -13.20 -4.30 12.53
N CYS A 21 -12.75 -4.38 13.78
CA CYS A 21 -11.39 -3.98 14.11
C CYS A 21 -10.46 -4.90 13.31
N SER A 22 -10.08 -4.49 12.10
CA SER A 22 -8.96 -5.12 11.42
C SER A 22 -7.77 -4.90 12.34
N GLU A 23 -7.24 -6.00 12.89
CA GLU A 23 -5.94 -5.99 13.54
C GLU A 23 -4.99 -5.29 12.58
N GLY A 24 -4.47 -4.14 12.99
CA GLY A 24 -3.46 -3.42 12.23
C GLY A 24 -2.33 -4.40 11.90
N MET A 25 -1.74 -4.27 10.72
CA MET A 25 -0.64 -5.14 10.33
C MET A 25 0.48 -5.02 11.37
N LYS A 26 0.66 -6.07 12.17
CA LYS A 26 1.77 -6.15 13.11
C LYS A 26 3.01 -6.52 12.30
N SER A 27 3.93 -5.58 12.14
CA SER A 27 5.30 -5.96 11.78
C SER A 27 5.85 -6.79 12.91
N SER A 28 6.45 -7.93 12.56
CA SER A 28 7.21 -8.71 13.53
C SER A 28 8.51 -7.97 13.78
N ALA A 29 8.51 -7.07 14.77
CA ALA A 29 9.76 -6.59 15.34
C ALA A 29 10.51 -7.83 15.86
N ILE A 30 11.73 -8.06 15.36
CA ILE A 30 12.64 -9.04 15.94
C ILE A 30 13.00 -8.51 17.33
N GLU A 31 12.24 -8.90 18.35
CA GLU A 31 12.61 -8.69 19.74
C GLU A 31 13.83 -9.56 20.03
N GLY A 32 14.96 -8.90 20.30
CA GLY A 32 16.18 -9.54 20.80
C GLY A 32 15.96 -10.09 22.21
N GLY A 33 15.29 -11.24 22.31
CA GLY A 33 15.11 -12.01 23.52
C GLY A 33 16.22 -13.03 23.69
N SER A 34 17.24 -12.68 24.46
CA SER A 34 18.27 -13.61 24.93
C SER A 34 17.62 -14.78 25.68
N SER A 35 17.54 -15.93 25.01
CA SER A 35 17.02 -17.18 25.55
C SER A 35 18.07 -18.25 25.29
N ASN A 36 18.71 -18.74 26.36
CA ASN A 36 19.54 -19.94 26.31
C ASN A 36 18.68 -21.10 25.83
N VAL A 37 18.98 -21.65 24.65
CA VAL A 37 18.39 -22.91 24.18
C VAL A 37 19.50 -23.86 23.76
N GLU A 38 19.42 -25.03 24.37
CA GLU A 38 20.30 -26.17 24.27
C GLU A 38 20.55 -26.62 22.83
N SER A 39 21.78 -27.09 22.59
CA SER A 39 22.19 -27.80 21.38
C SER A 39 21.39 -29.10 21.21
N GLY A 40 20.26 -29.02 20.51
CA GLY A 40 19.51 -30.16 20.01
C GLY A 40 19.91 -30.51 18.58
N SER A 41 20.62 -31.62 18.44
CA SER A 41 21.00 -32.24 17.17
C SER A 41 19.77 -32.77 16.40
N GLY A 42 19.63 -32.34 15.14
CA GLY A 42 19.04 -33.12 14.06
C GLY A 42 17.51 -33.26 13.98
N VAL A 43 16.87 -32.48 13.09
CA VAL A 43 15.82 -33.00 12.20
C VAL A 43 16.06 -32.43 10.80
N GLY A 44 16.38 -33.33 9.88
CA GLY A 44 16.75 -33.05 8.50
C GLY A 44 15.65 -32.33 7.72
N GLY A 45 16.11 -31.50 6.80
CA GLY A 45 15.28 -30.88 5.78
C GLY A 45 14.48 -31.93 5.02
N ILE A 46 13.17 -31.73 4.99
CA ILE A 46 12.35 -32.26 3.92
C ILE A 46 12.59 -31.34 2.72
N ASN A 47 13.66 -31.61 1.98
CA ASN A 47 13.81 -31.12 0.62
C ASN A 47 12.78 -31.85 -0.25
N ASP A 48 11.55 -31.36 -0.30
CA ASP A 48 10.47 -31.88 -1.16
C ASP A 48 10.75 -31.66 -2.67
N GLY A 49 11.98 -31.27 -3.05
CA GLY A 49 12.37 -30.92 -4.42
C GLY A 49 11.59 -29.73 -5.03
N ARG A 50 10.61 -29.18 -4.32
CA ARG A 50 9.81 -28.03 -4.75
C ARG A 50 10.63 -26.77 -4.61
N ASN A 51 10.58 -25.93 -5.64
CA ASN A 51 11.20 -24.63 -5.60
C ASN A 51 10.54 -23.80 -4.47
N PRO A 52 11.27 -23.33 -3.45
CA PRO A 52 10.71 -22.50 -2.38
C PRO A 52 9.93 -21.29 -2.93
N MET A 53 10.34 -20.80 -4.10
CA MET A 53 9.69 -19.69 -4.78
C MET A 53 8.24 -19.98 -5.21
N ASP A 54 7.83 -21.25 -5.29
CA ASP A 54 6.45 -21.65 -5.56
C ASP A 54 5.51 -21.29 -4.40
N GLN A 55 6.05 -21.12 -3.18
CA GLN A 55 5.29 -20.73 -1.99
C GLN A 55 5.06 -19.21 -1.90
N VAL A 56 5.77 -18.43 -2.72
CA VAL A 56 5.60 -16.97 -2.75
C VAL A 56 4.32 -16.61 -3.50
N ASP A 57 3.23 -16.41 -2.75
CA ASP A 57 1.98 -15.84 -3.26
C ASP A 57 1.74 -14.45 -2.65
N MET A 58 2.07 -13.42 -3.42
CA MET A 58 1.94 -12.01 -3.05
C MET A 58 1.07 -11.23 -4.05
N LYS A 59 0.19 -11.94 -4.78
CA LYS A 59 -0.75 -11.30 -5.71
C LYS A 59 -1.92 -10.71 -4.93
N GLY A 60 -1.84 -9.41 -4.64
CA GLY A 60 -2.82 -8.68 -3.84
C GLY A 60 -3.86 -7.96 -4.68
N TYR A 61 -5.13 -8.17 -4.36
CA TYR A 61 -6.30 -7.57 -4.99
C TYR A 61 -7.13 -6.79 -3.97
N VAL A 62 -7.57 -5.58 -4.31
CA VAL A 62 -8.50 -4.81 -3.49
C VAL A 62 -9.79 -5.61 -3.33
N SER A 63 -10.21 -5.86 -2.10
CA SER A 63 -11.29 -6.83 -1.81
C SER A 63 -12.69 -6.23 -1.82
N GLU A 64 -12.82 -4.90 -1.67
CA GLU A 64 -14.07 -4.20 -1.40
C GLU A 64 -14.12 -2.82 -2.11
N GLY A 65 -15.33 -2.27 -2.23
CA GLY A 65 -15.57 -0.94 -2.81
C GLY A 65 -15.52 -0.89 -4.35
N ALA A 66 -15.43 0.32 -4.90
CA ALA A 66 -15.46 0.58 -6.35
C ALA A 66 -14.25 0.00 -7.12
N TYR A 67 -13.22 -0.45 -6.39
CA TYR A 67 -11.98 -0.97 -6.96
C TYR A 67 -11.82 -2.47 -6.69
N GLN A 68 -12.91 -3.16 -6.34
CA GLN A 68 -12.87 -4.59 -6.08
C GLN A 68 -12.24 -5.36 -7.26
N SER A 69 -11.34 -6.29 -6.93
CA SER A 69 -10.59 -7.13 -7.86
C SER A 69 -9.48 -6.41 -8.65
N VAL A 70 -9.18 -5.15 -8.34
CA VAL A 70 -7.97 -4.49 -8.87
C VAL A 70 -6.73 -5.08 -8.21
N LYS A 71 -5.77 -5.56 -9.02
CA LYS A 71 -4.45 -6.01 -8.53
C LYS A 71 -3.60 -4.80 -8.13
N SER A 72 -3.31 -4.67 -6.84
CA SER A 72 -2.57 -3.55 -6.25
C SER A 72 -1.18 -3.93 -5.74
N VAL A 73 -0.91 -5.21 -5.49
CA VAL A 73 0.40 -5.70 -5.04
C VAL A 73 0.77 -6.95 -5.83
N ASP A 74 2.03 -7.09 -6.21
CA ASP A 74 2.56 -8.30 -6.84
C ASP A 74 4.07 -8.41 -6.58
N ILE A 75 4.65 -9.58 -6.86
CA ILE A 75 6.10 -9.78 -6.88
C ILE A 75 6.51 -10.28 -8.27
N ASP A 76 7.42 -9.56 -8.90
CA ASP A 76 8.14 -10.03 -10.07
C ASP A 76 9.24 -11.00 -9.63
N LYS A 77 8.93 -12.29 -9.72
CA LYS A 77 9.83 -13.38 -9.33
C LYS A 77 11.04 -13.53 -10.25
N VAL A 78 11.05 -12.86 -11.40
CA VAL A 78 12.17 -12.91 -12.36
C VAL A 78 13.08 -11.72 -12.15
N ALA A 79 12.51 -10.52 -12.03
CA ALA A 79 13.26 -9.30 -11.82
C ALA A 79 13.69 -9.08 -10.35
N GLY A 80 13.07 -9.78 -9.40
CA GLY A 80 13.29 -9.56 -7.97
C GLY A 80 12.75 -8.22 -7.52
N GLU A 81 11.51 -7.90 -7.91
CA GLU A 81 10.86 -6.62 -7.64
C GLU A 81 9.53 -6.80 -6.90
N LEU A 82 9.28 -5.97 -5.89
CA LEU A 82 7.94 -5.72 -5.37
C LEU A 82 7.25 -4.70 -6.28
N ILE A 83 6.04 -5.04 -6.73
CA ILE A 83 5.21 -4.18 -7.59
C ILE A 83 4.06 -3.63 -6.75
N VAL A 84 3.93 -2.31 -6.70
CA VAL A 84 2.79 -1.61 -6.09
C VAL A 84 2.02 -0.89 -7.20
N ARG A 85 0.70 -1.09 -7.26
CA ARG A 85 -0.17 -0.54 -8.30
C ARG A 85 -1.34 0.24 -7.73
N LEU A 86 -1.57 1.42 -8.29
CA LEU A 86 -2.72 2.27 -8.05
C LEU A 86 -3.58 2.34 -9.32
N PRO A 87 -4.88 2.01 -9.29
CA PRO A 87 -5.74 2.16 -10.46
C PRO A 87 -5.88 3.64 -10.85
N LEU A 88 -5.56 4.00 -12.09
CA LEU A 88 -5.72 5.37 -12.58
C LEU A 88 -7.17 5.77 -12.77
N GLY A 89 -8.10 4.80 -12.85
CA GLY A 89 -9.54 5.07 -12.78
C GLY A 89 -9.96 5.79 -11.50
N MET A 90 -9.13 5.77 -10.45
CA MET A 90 -9.32 6.62 -9.27
C MET A 90 -9.16 8.09 -9.60
N ASP A 91 -8.19 8.43 -10.45
CA ASP A 91 -7.81 9.80 -10.75
C ASP A 91 -7.26 9.89 -12.18
N ALA A 92 -8.15 10.19 -13.13
CA ALA A 92 -7.82 10.31 -14.55
C ALA A 92 -6.84 11.44 -14.88
N THR A 93 -6.48 12.28 -13.90
CA THR A 93 -5.54 13.38 -14.07
C THR A 93 -4.10 13.03 -13.67
N ILE A 94 -3.86 11.78 -13.23
CA ILE A 94 -2.50 11.23 -13.16
C ILE A 94 -2.00 11.04 -14.59
N ALA A 95 -0.94 11.77 -14.94
CA ALA A 95 -0.39 11.78 -16.29
C ALA A 95 0.18 10.41 -16.66
N VAL A 96 0.00 10.01 -17.92
CA VAL A 96 0.71 8.87 -18.51
C VAL A 96 2.18 9.23 -18.63
N GLY A 97 3.03 8.42 -18.02
CA GLY A 97 4.48 8.65 -18.00
C GLY A 97 5.19 7.59 -17.19
N GLY A 98 6.51 7.59 -17.26
CA GLY A 98 7.36 6.71 -16.48
C GLY A 98 8.74 7.29 -16.29
N GLY A 99 9.46 6.74 -15.32
CA GLY A 99 10.78 7.23 -14.94
C GLY A 99 11.40 6.38 -13.85
N SER A 100 12.47 6.91 -13.30
CA SER A 100 13.18 6.34 -12.17
C SER A 100 13.29 7.37 -11.05
N ILE A 101 13.55 6.88 -9.84
CA ILE A 101 13.80 7.73 -8.68
C ILE A 101 15.33 7.82 -8.50
N PRO A 102 15.99 8.96 -8.78
CA PRO A 102 17.45 9.04 -8.75
C PRO A 102 18.07 8.64 -7.41
N GLN A 103 17.37 8.93 -6.30
CA GLN A 103 17.80 8.60 -4.94
C GLN A 103 17.65 7.10 -4.62
N LEU A 104 16.95 6.34 -5.46
CA LEU A 104 16.71 4.91 -5.30
C LEU A 104 17.02 4.16 -6.61
N PRO A 105 18.31 3.91 -6.92
CA PRO A 105 18.70 3.24 -8.15
C PRO A 105 17.99 1.89 -8.33
N GLY A 106 17.36 1.69 -9.49
CA GLY A 106 16.57 0.50 -9.81
C GLY A 106 15.09 0.61 -9.47
N VAL A 107 14.66 1.58 -8.66
CA VAL A 107 13.22 1.85 -8.49
C VAL A 107 12.73 2.57 -9.74
N THR A 108 11.71 1.99 -10.37
CA THR A 108 11.05 2.57 -11.55
C THR A 108 9.58 2.79 -11.28
N PHE A 109 9.01 3.73 -12.00
CA PHE A 109 7.56 3.96 -11.98
C PHE A 109 7.07 4.18 -13.40
N GLY A 110 5.80 3.89 -13.63
CA GLY A 110 5.22 3.98 -14.96
C GLY A 110 3.72 3.84 -14.96
N THR A 111 3.11 4.19 -16.09
CA THR A 111 1.74 3.78 -16.38
C THR A 111 1.76 2.46 -17.12
N GLU A 112 1.08 1.45 -16.58
CA GLU A 112 0.89 0.15 -17.21
C GLU A 112 -0.59 -0.04 -17.56
N PHE A 113 -0.87 -0.71 -18.67
CA PHE A 113 -2.23 -1.11 -19.04
C PHE A 113 -2.42 -2.60 -18.72
N GLY A 114 -3.45 -2.92 -17.95
CA GLY A 114 -3.83 -4.29 -17.66
C GLY A 114 -4.48 -4.96 -18.87
N ALA A 115 -4.64 -6.29 -18.79
CA ALA A 115 -5.36 -7.06 -19.81
C ALA A 115 -6.86 -6.70 -19.90
N ASP A 116 -7.38 -6.06 -18.86
CA ASP A 116 -8.72 -5.48 -18.77
C ASP A 116 -8.84 -4.11 -19.46
N GLY A 117 -7.75 -3.58 -20.03
CA GLY A 117 -7.70 -2.25 -20.64
C GLY A 117 -7.63 -1.10 -19.63
N ASN A 118 -7.64 -1.38 -18.34
CA ASN A 118 -7.52 -0.36 -17.31
C ASN A 118 -6.06 0.11 -17.18
N ALA A 119 -5.88 1.40 -16.92
CA ALA A 119 -4.57 1.97 -16.68
C ALA A 119 -4.24 1.97 -15.18
N TYR A 120 -2.99 1.66 -14.86
CA TYR A 120 -2.45 1.56 -13.51
C TYR A 120 -1.19 2.41 -13.40
N PHE A 121 -1.07 3.20 -12.34
CA PHE A 121 0.22 3.71 -11.93
C PHE A 121 0.95 2.61 -11.17
N THR A 122 2.09 2.18 -11.70
CA THR A 122 2.89 1.10 -11.15
C THR A 122 4.21 1.66 -10.64
N VAL A 123 4.61 1.25 -9.43
CA VAL A 123 5.96 1.43 -8.90
C VAL A 123 6.58 0.04 -8.72
N ARG A 124 7.79 -0.13 -9.23
CA ARG A 124 8.58 -1.36 -9.14
C ARG A 124 9.79 -1.10 -8.26
N ILE A 125 9.93 -1.90 -7.21
CA ILE A 125 10.88 -1.68 -6.13
C ILE A 125 11.75 -2.92 -6.01
N PRO A 126 13.07 -2.85 -6.27
CA PRO A 126 13.97 -3.97 -6.04
C PRO A 126 13.83 -4.51 -4.62
N LEU A 127 13.72 -5.84 -4.48
CA LEU A 127 13.46 -6.50 -3.20
C LEU A 127 14.51 -6.18 -2.14
N ARG A 128 15.76 -5.90 -2.52
CA ARG A 128 16.81 -5.44 -1.59
C ARG A 128 16.40 -4.24 -0.73
N TYR A 129 15.61 -3.31 -1.27
CA TYR A 129 15.17 -2.12 -0.53
C TYR A 129 14.04 -2.43 0.45
N VAL A 130 13.28 -3.50 0.19
CA VAL A 130 12.19 -3.95 1.06
C VAL A 130 12.71 -4.88 2.14
N LEU A 131 13.67 -5.76 1.82
CA LEU A 131 14.16 -6.80 2.74
C LEU A 131 15.33 -6.32 3.61
N ARG A 132 16.20 -5.44 3.07
CA ARG A 132 17.39 -4.94 3.79
C ARG A 132 17.28 -3.45 4.15
N GLY A 133 16.18 -2.80 3.76
CA GLY A 133 15.93 -1.39 3.99
C GLY A 133 16.74 -0.45 3.08
N VAL A 134 16.61 0.85 3.34
CA VAL A 134 17.31 1.91 2.62
C VAL A 134 18.03 2.81 3.61
N THR A 135 19.27 3.20 3.28
CA THR A 135 20.05 4.17 4.03
C THR A 135 20.20 5.48 3.24
N GLY A 136 20.43 6.59 3.93
CA GLY A 136 20.70 7.88 3.28
C GLY A 136 19.49 8.67 2.80
N LEU A 137 18.26 8.19 3.00
CA LEU A 137 17.03 8.95 2.80
C LEU A 137 16.54 9.58 4.13
N PRO A 138 15.84 10.73 4.07
CA PRO A 138 15.16 11.26 5.23
C PRO A 138 14.06 10.29 5.67
N SER A 139 13.89 10.14 6.99
CA SER A 139 12.86 9.28 7.56
C SER A 139 11.69 10.10 8.11
N THR A 140 10.49 9.53 8.06
CA THR A 140 9.26 10.16 8.56
C THR A 140 8.28 9.13 9.10
N THR A 141 7.39 9.57 9.99
CA THR A 141 6.29 8.78 10.56
C THR A 141 4.92 9.23 10.03
N THR A 142 4.90 10.28 9.20
CA THR A 142 3.67 10.93 8.74
C THR A 142 3.64 11.19 7.24
N LEU A 143 2.43 11.29 6.72
CA LEU A 143 2.11 11.86 5.42
C LEU A 143 2.50 13.35 5.36
N PRO A 144 2.58 13.96 4.17
CA PRO A 144 2.92 15.38 4.01
C PRO A 144 1.96 16.35 4.71
N ASN A 145 0.72 15.91 4.97
CA ASN A 145 -0.28 16.65 5.71
C ASN A 145 -0.20 16.45 7.24
N GLY A 146 0.86 15.79 7.74
CA GLY A 146 1.09 15.54 9.17
C GLY A 146 0.29 14.38 9.76
N ARG A 147 -0.53 13.69 8.96
CA ARG A 147 -1.30 12.53 9.45
C ARG A 147 -0.43 11.27 9.50
N PRO A 148 -0.69 10.32 10.42
CA PRO A 148 0.03 9.05 10.46
C PRO A 148 -0.06 8.28 9.14
N LEU A 149 0.96 7.48 8.82
CA LEU A 149 0.97 6.60 7.66
C LEU A 149 -0.09 5.47 7.83
N PRO A 150 -1.12 5.39 6.97
CA PRO A 150 -2.20 4.42 7.16
C PRO A 150 -1.73 2.97 7.04
N LYS A 151 -1.99 2.17 8.09
CA LYS A 151 -1.72 0.72 8.13
C LYS A 151 -0.26 0.33 7.87
N MET A 152 0.67 1.27 7.95
CA MET A 152 2.08 0.97 8.09
C MET A 152 2.35 0.58 9.56
N PRO A 153 3.29 -0.33 9.83
CA PRO A 153 3.75 -0.61 11.19
C PRO A 153 4.23 0.65 11.91
N ALA A 154 4.40 0.58 13.24
CA ALA A 154 5.05 1.66 13.96
C ALA A 154 6.54 1.72 13.58
N GLY A 155 7.06 2.93 13.33
CA GLY A 155 8.46 3.15 12.98
C GLY A 155 8.66 4.40 12.13
N GLU A 156 9.91 4.81 11.98
CA GLU A 156 10.31 5.84 11.02
C GLU A 156 10.70 5.19 9.70
N TYR A 157 10.22 5.75 8.59
CA TYR A 157 10.40 5.17 7.26
C TYR A 157 11.25 6.07 6.39
N PRO A 158 12.42 5.60 5.89
CA PRO A 158 13.07 6.17 4.72
C PRO A 158 12.06 6.50 3.64
N SER A 159 12.05 7.77 3.21
CA SER A 159 11.04 8.26 2.28
C SER A 159 11.62 9.17 1.22
N VAL A 160 10.97 9.18 0.06
CA VAL A 160 11.32 10.05 -1.05
C VAL A 160 10.07 10.57 -1.74
N ALA A 161 10.07 11.88 -1.99
CA ALA A 161 9.05 12.54 -2.80
C ALA A 161 9.56 12.68 -4.25
N PHE A 162 8.71 12.37 -5.22
CA PHE A 162 9.02 12.49 -6.64
C PHE A 162 7.79 12.95 -7.44
N THR A 163 8.03 13.38 -8.68
CA THR A 163 6.98 13.78 -9.62
C THR A 163 7.09 12.92 -10.88
N ILE A 164 5.95 12.51 -11.45
CA ILE A 164 5.93 11.69 -12.67
C ILE A 164 6.30 12.53 -13.90
N ASN A 165 5.92 13.80 -13.91
CA ASN A 165 6.09 14.69 -15.04
C ASN A 165 6.66 16.03 -14.56
N SER A 166 7.78 16.45 -15.14
CA SER A 166 8.40 17.75 -14.87
C SER A 166 7.49 18.94 -15.21
N LYS A 167 6.47 18.74 -16.05
CA LYS A 167 5.47 19.75 -16.41
C LYS A 167 4.28 19.80 -15.45
N ASN A 168 4.06 18.77 -14.64
CA ASN A 168 2.97 18.72 -13.65
C ASN A 168 3.56 18.50 -12.26
N THR A 169 4.17 19.56 -11.72
CA THR A 169 4.81 19.56 -10.39
C THR A 169 3.81 19.62 -9.23
N ASP A 170 2.52 19.80 -9.54
CA ASP A 170 1.45 19.95 -8.57
C ASP A 170 1.06 18.64 -7.87
N ARG A 171 1.55 17.50 -8.37
CA ARG A 171 1.32 16.18 -7.78
C ARG A 171 2.61 15.58 -7.34
N LYS A 172 2.69 15.32 -6.04
CA LYS A 172 3.80 14.62 -5.43
C LYS A 172 3.40 13.20 -5.10
N PHE A 173 4.30 12.30 -5.44
CA PHE A 173 4.26 10.90 -5.08
C PHE A 173 5.27 10.72 -3.97
N HIS A 174 4.88 10.04 -2.90
CA HIS A 174 5.76 9.79 -1.77
C HIS A 174 5.86 8.28 -1.58
N LEU A 175 7.07 7.76 -1.70
CA LEU A 175 7.38 6.36 -1.45
C LEU A 175 8.01 6.24 -0.07
N TYR A 176 7.46 5.36 0.76
CA TYR A 176 7.92 5.04 2.11
C TYR A 176 8.41 3.60 2.12
N LEU A 177 9.61 3.38 2.64
CA LEU A 177 10.29 2.09 2.61
C LEU A 177 10.66 1.70 4.04
N GLY A 178 10.09 0.62 4.53
CA GLY A 178 10.48 -0.06 5.76
C GLY A 178 11.02 -1.45 5.46
N VAL A 179 11.66 -2.06 6.46
CA VAL A 179 11.96 -3.50 6.38
C VAL A 179 10.63 -4.24 6.38
N ASP A 180 10.41 -5.02 5.31
CA ASP A 180 9.20 -5.77 5.00
C ASP A 180 7.93 -4.94 4.77
N ALA A 181 8.01 -3.61 4.68
CA ALA A 181 6.84 -2.75 4.51
C ALA A 181 7.07 -1.68 3.46
N VAL A 182 6.07 -1.44 2.60
CA VAL A 182 6.12 -0.35 1.61
C VAL A 182 4.82 0.43 1.66
N GLY A 183 4.96 1.76 1.62
CA GLY A 183 3.85 2.70 1.47
C GLY A 183 4.03 3.57 0.22
N LEU A 184 2.96 3.79 -0.54
CA LEU A 184 2.93 4.73 -1.66
C LEU A 184 1.78 5.70 -1.47
N TYR A 185 2.09 6.98 -1.26
CA TYR A 185 1.13 8.06 -1.20
C TYR A 185 1.12 8.86 -2.51
N VAL A 186 -0.07 9.15 -3.02
CA VAL A 186 -0.27 9.99 -4.20
C VAL A 186 -1.18 11.14 -3.83
N GLU A 187 -0.64 12.36 -3.86
CA GLU A 187 -1.42 13.56 -3.59
C GLU A 187 -2.51 13.78 -4.66
N SER A 188 -3.71 14.09 -4.21
CA SER A 188 -4.85 14.35 -5.08
C SER A 188 -5.72 15.49 -4.52
N LYS A 189 -5.74 16.62 -5.26
CA LYS A 189 -6.42 17.84 -4.83
C LYS A 189 -7.95 17.69 -4.78
N TRP A 190 -8.55 16.86 -5.62
CA TRP A 190 -10.01 16.67 -5.65
C TRP A 190 -10.52 15.80 -4.49
N LEU A 191 -9.63 15.08 -3.81
CA LEU A 191 -9.92 14.40 -2.54
C LEU A 191 -9.87 15.36 -1.33
N SER A 192 -9.97 16.67 -1.53
CA SER A 192 -10.10 17.64 -0.44
C SER A 192 -11.56 18.02 -0.23
N CYS A 193 -12.01 17.96 1.02
CA CYS A 193 -13.37 18.32 1.43
C CYS A 193 -13.47 19.78 1.92
N GLY A 194 -12.42 20.58 1.75
CA GLY A 194 -12.35 21.96 2.21
C GLY A 194 -12.57 22.07 3.73
N ASN A 195 -13.40 23.02 4.14
CA ASN A 195 -13.74 23.27 5.55
C ASN A 195 -15.05 22.57 5.98
N SER A 196 -15.49 21.53 5.27
CA SER A 196 -16.73 20.83 5.60
C SER A 196 -16.61 20.06 6.93
N PRO A 197 -17.52 20.26 7.90
CA PRO A 197 -17.48 19.56 9.19
C PRO A 197 -17.89 18.07 9.10
N ILE A 198 -18.46 17.62 7.98
CA ILE A 198 -18.95 16.24 7.77
C ILE A 198 -17.93 15.42 6.95
N CYS A 199 -16.68 15.89 6.87
CA CYS A 199 -15.66 15.21 6.10
C CYS A 199 -15.14 13.96 6.83
N LEU A 200 -15.44 12.79 6.26
CA LEU A 200 -14.82 11.52 6.64
C LEU A 200 -13.30 11.66 6.55
N ASP A 201 -12.57 11.11 7.51
CA ASP A 201 -11.12 11.26 7.56
C ASP A 201 -10.40 10.36 6.55
N TYR A 202 -10.92 9.15 6.32
CA TYR A 202 -10.39 8.21 5.37
C TYR A 202 -11.40 7.11 5.02
N LEU A 203 -11.18 6.42 3.90
CA LEU A 203 -11.85 5.17 3.52
C LEU A 203 -10.79 4.11 3.25
N GLU A 204 -10.94 2.93 3.85
CA GLU A 204 -9.97 1.83 3.73
C GLU A 204 -10.61 0.64 3.01
N ALA A 205 -9.85 0.00 2.12
CA ALA A 205 -10.20 -1.26 1.48
C ALA A 205 -9.03 -2.24 1.64
N PRO A 206 -9.25 -3.46 2.18
CA PRO A 206 -8.18 -4.43 2.32
C PRO A 206 -7.73 -4.93 0.96
N ILE A 207 -6.42 -5.10 0.79
CA ILE A 207 -5.82 -5.81 -0.33
C ILE A 207 -5.58 -7.24 0.12
N LYS A 208 -6.26 -8.21 -0.49
CA LYS A 208 -6.19 -9.63 -0.14
C LYS A 208 -5.57 -10.44 -1.26
N ASN A 209 -5.02 -11.61 -0.95
CA ASN A 209 -4.58 -12.56 -1.97
C ASN A 209 -5.75 -13.04 -2.87
N GLU A 210 -5.43 -13.80 -3.92
CA GLU A 210 -6.41 -14.32 -4.89
C GLU A 210 -7.52 -15.14 -4.22
N GLN A 211 -7.18 -15.93 -3.19
CA GLN A 211 -8.14 -16.74 -2.42
C GLN A 211 -8.93 -15.92 -1.39
N ARG A 212 -8.67 -14.61 -1.27
CA ARG A 212 -9.32 -13.66 -0.36
C ARG A 212 -9.25 -14.03 1.13
N ASN A 213 -8.32 -14.88 1.52
CA ASN A 213 -8.17 -15.38 2.89
C ASN A 213 -7.01 -14.73 3.66
N LYS A 214 -6.07 -14.07 2.97
CA LYS A 214 -4.92 -13.38 3.57
C LYS A 214 -4.91 -11.91 3.16
N VAL A 215 -4.76 -11.01 4.13
CA VAL A 215 -4.57 -9.58 3.87
C VAL A 215 -3.08 -9.33 3.60
N LEU A 216 -2.76 -8.74 2.46
CA LEU A 216 -1.41 -8.39 2.03
C LEU A 216 -1.13 -6.88 2.17
N GLY A 217 -2.18 -6.07 2.26
CA GLY A 217 -2.05 -4.61 2.29
C GLY A 217 -3.38 -3.90 2.49
N TYR A 218 -3.37 -2.58 2.35
CA TYR A 218 -4.57 -1.75 2.29
C TYR A 218 -4.44 -0.67 1.21
N LEU A 219 -5.55 -0.38 0.56
CA LEU A 219 -5.77 0.84 -0.21
C LEU A 219 -6.58 1.80 0.66
N THR A 220 -6.03 2.98 0.93
CA THR A 220 -6.65 4.01 1.77
C THR A 220 -6.85 5.29 0.97
N LEU A 221 -8.07 5.80 0.95
CA LEU A 221 -8.38 7.13 0.44
C LEU A 221 -8.31 8.09 1.62
N MET A 222 -7.37 9.03 1.57
CA MET A 222 -7.18 10.06 2.57
C MET A 222 -7.87 11.33 2.10
N LEU A 223 -8.91 11.77 2.82
CA LEU A 223 -9.55 13.03 2.51
C LEU A 223 -8.76 14.19 3.14
N GLY A 224 -8.46 15.20 2.32
CA GLY A 224 -7.76 16.42 2.73
C GLY A 224 -8.69 17.39 3.43
N ARG A 225 -8.20 18.07 4.48
CA ARG A 225 -8.96 19.09 5.22
C ARG A 225 -8.34 20.47 5.06
N GLY A 226 -9.18 21.50 4.98
CA GLY A 226 -8.75 22.88 4.79
C GLY A 226 -7.94 23.05 3.52
N GLN A 227 -6.68 23.48 3.67
CA GLN A 227 -5.76 23.70 2.55
C GLN A 227 -4.86 22.48 2.24
N THR A 228 -4.99 21.39 3.01
CA THR A 228 -4.20 20.18 2.77
C THR A 228 -4.84 19.32 1.67
N ALA A 229 -4.03 18.86 0.72
CA ALA A 229 -4.48 17.91 -0.28
C ALA A 229 -4.78 16.56 0.36
N GLY A 230 -5.83 15.90 -0.14
CA GLY A 230 -6.05 14.48 0.11
C GLY A 230 -5.14 13.64 -0.77
N GLY A 231 -5.43 12.34 -0.84
CA GLY A 231 -4.68 11.44 -1.70
C GLY A 231 -5.03 9.98 -1.54
N PHE A 232 -4.35 9.16 -2.31
CA PHE A 232 -4.42 7.71 -2.22
C PHE A 232 -3.19 7.19 -1.52
N PHE A 233 -3.37 6.22 -0.64
CA PHE A 233 -2.28 5.54 0.05
C PHE A 233 -2.41 4.04 -0.15
N VAL A 234 -1.39 3.40 -0.70
CA VAL A 234 -1.29 1.94 -0.73
C VAL A 234 -0.20 1.53 0.25
N SER A 235 -0.54 0.70 1.23
CA SER A 235 0.45 0.00 2.06
C SER A 235 0.42 -1.49 1.83
N THR A 236 1.59 -2.11 1.88
CA THR A 236 1.77 -3.55 1.81
C THR A 236 2.84 -4.00 2.79
N ILE A 237 2.68 -5.20 3.33
CA ILE A 237 3.71 -5.86 4.13
C ILE A 237 4.06 -7.20 3.48
N VAL A 238 5.35 -7.48 3.38
CA VAL A 238 5.87 -8.80 3.02
C VAL A 238 5.82 -9.67 4.27
N PRO A 239 5.03 -10.75 4.30
CA PRO A 239 4.98 -11.63 5.46
C PRO A 239 6.37 -12.22 5.76
N PRO A 240 6.78 -12.39 7.03
CA PRO A 240 8.12 -12.87 7.38
C PRO A 240 8.51 -14.19 6.71
N GLU A 241 7.56 -15.12 6.57
CA GLU A 241 7.77 -16.39 5.89
C GLU A 241 8.11 -16.23 4.40
N ILE A 242 7.56 -15.20 3.75
CA ILE A 242 7.85 -14.85 2.37
C ILE A 242 9.16 -14.07 2.29
N ALA A 243 9.38 -13.11 3.20
CA ALA A 243 10.58 -12.30 3.26
C ALA A 243 11.84 -13.17 3.34
N LYS A 244 11.81 -14.22 4.18
CA LYS A 244 12.90 -15.19 4.30
C LYS A 244 13.21 -15.90 2.97
N ILE A 245 12.20 -16.42 2.29
CA ILE A 245 12.37 -17.09 0.98
C ILE A 245 12.97 -16.12 -0.05
N LEU A 246 12.53 -14.87 -0.05
CA LEU A 246 13.00 -13.86 -0.99
C LEU A 246 14.44 -13.42 -0.71
N ASP A 247 14.84 -13.28 0.56
CA ASP A 247 16.22 -12.91 0.93
C ASP A 247 17.19 -14.03 0.53
N GLU A 248 16.88 -15.28 0.87
CA GLU A 248 17.69 -16.46 0.50
C GLU A 248 17.82 -16.64 -1.03
N TYR A 249 16.78 -16.27 -1.80
CA TYR A 249 16.78 -16.49 -3.26
C TYR A 249 17.44 -15.36 -4.05
N PHE A 250 17.26 -14.10 -3.63
CA PHE A 250 17.70 -12.93 -4.41
C PHE A 250 18.93 -12.23 -3.86
N LEU A 251 19.27 -12.43 -2.59
CA LEU A 251 20.21 -11.56 -1.88
C LEU A 251 21.35 -12.29 -1.16
N ASP A 252 21.31 -13.62 -1.10
CA ASP A 252 22.43 -14.50 -0.73
C ASP A 252 23.31 -14.84 -1.95
#